data_AF-A0A250IC34-F1
#
_entry.id   AF-A0A250IC34-F1
#
_cell.length_a   1.000
_cell.length_b   1.000
_cell.length_c   1.000
_cell.angle_alpha   90.00
_cell.angle_beta   90.00
_cell.angle_gamma   90.00
#
_symmetry.space_group_name_H-M   'P 1'
#
loop_
_entity.id
_entity.type
_entity.pdbx_description
1 polymer ?
#
loop_
_entity_poly.entity_id
_entity_poly.type
_entity_poly.pdbx_seq_one_letter_code
_entity_poly.pdbx_strand_id
1 'polypeptide(L)'
;MKYNHNFDIDSVFEALRTINEQYAEGSPEDEALRIASVALFYVREKQKLDDYREFFRSFYTPAIDYIVVAQTFATREEADQWLEGGMAKDGDLVRISGQGFQVMPVRKGTGFRFVRMPLPEELMKNHPPGTE
;
A
#
# COMPACT_ATOMS: atom_id res chain seq x y z
N MET A 1 1.53 -14.37 2.70
CA MET A 1 2.18 -13.87 3.94
C MET A 1 1.63 -12.49 4.25
N LYS A 2 1.23 -12.21 5.49
CA LYS A 2 0.79 -10.87 5.89
C LYS A 2 2.04 -10.01 6.04
N TYR A 3 2.31 -9.18 5.03
CA TYR A 3 3.51 -8.35 4.98
C TYR A 3 3.44 -7.20 5.99
N ASN A 4 4.48 -7.02 6.81
CA ASN A 4 4.55 -5.95 7.81
C ASN A 4 5.34 -4.75 7.27
N HIS A 5 4.64 -3.81 6.66
CA HIS A 5 5.23 -2.55 6.17
C HIS A 5 5.68 -1.59 7.29
N ASN A 6 5.22 -1.82 8.53
CA ASN A 6 5.57 -1.03 9.72
C ASN A 6 6.52 -1.83 10.62
N PHE A 7 7.45 -2.58 10.04
CA PHE A 7 8.40 -3.36 10.81
C PHE A 7 9.17 -2.47 11.79
N ASP A 8 9.39 -3.02 12.98
CA ASP A 8 10.26 -2.45 13.98
C ASP A 8 11.71 -2.79 13.64
N ILE A 9 12.54 -1.76 13.49
CA ILE A 9 13.93 -1.93 13.05
C ILE A 9 14.76 -2.69 14.08
N ASP A 10 14.54 -2.42 15.37
CA ASP A 10 15.32 -3.06 16.43
C ASP A 10 15.01 -4.56 16.47
N SER A 11 13.73 -4.94 16.35
CA SER A 11 13.33 -6.34 16.20
C SER A 11 13.93 -7.01 14.95
N VAL A 12 14.06 -6.29 13.83
CA VAL A 12 14.69 -6.82 12.61
C VAL A 12 16.19 -7.04 12.81
N PHE A 13 16.89 -6.12 13.49
CA PHE A 13 18.31 -6.31 13.81
C PHE A 13 18.55 -7.52 14.71
N GLU A 14 17.74 -7.70 15.75
CA GLU A 14 17.84 -8.86 16.64
C GLU A 14 17.59 -10.17 15.88
N ALA A 15 16.63 -10.19 14.97
CA ALA A 15 16.37 -11.35 14.12
C ALA A 15 17.54 -11.64 13.17
N LEU A 16 18.07 -10.63 12.47
CA LEU A 16 19.22 -10.78 11.57
C LEU A 16 20.46 -11.27 12.33
N ARG A 17 20.71 -10.73 13.53
CA ARG A 17 21.79 -11.18 14.40
C ARG A 17 21.63 -12.65 14.79
N THR A 18 20.44 -13.03 15.28
CA THR A 18 20.14 -14.41 15.70
C THR A 18 20.32 -15.41 14.55
N ILE A 19 19.95 -15.01 13.33
CA ILE A 19 20.17 -15.84 12.14
C ILE A 19 21.66 -15.91 11.80
N ASN A 20 22.38 -14.79 11.88
CA ASN A 20 23.81 -14.74 11.57
C ASN A 20 24.64 -15.66 12.47
N GLU A 21 24.25 -15.82 13.73
CA GLU A 21 24.90 -16.73 14.69
C GLU A 21 24.87 -18.21 14.26
N GLN A 22 24.05 -18.58 13.27
CA GLN A 22 23.99 -19.94 12.71
C GLN A 22 25.03 -20.18 11.61
N TYR A 23 25.66 -19.13 11.08
CA TYR A 23 26.62 -19.22 9.99
C TYR A 23 28.04 -19.00 10.50
N ALA A 24 29.02 -19.61 9.83
CA ALA A 24 30.42 -19.43 10.19
C ALA A 24 30.87 -18.01 9.86
N GLU A 25 31.65 -17.40 10.75
CA GLU A 25 32.24 -16.09 10.50
C GLU A 25 33.11 -16.12 9.22
N GLY A 26 32.89 -15.16 8.34
CA GLY A 26 33.54 -15.07 7.03
C GLY A 26 32.92 -15.96 5.96
N SER A 27 31.82 -16.66 6.24
CA SER A 27 31.06 -17.35 5.19
C SER A 27 30.32 -16.34 4.30
N PRO A 28 29.97 -16.74 3.05
CA PRO A 28 29.16 -15.89 2.18
C PRO A 28 27.83 -15.46 2.79
N GLU A 29 27.19 -16.33 3.58
CA GLU A 29 25.93 -16.05 4.28
C GLU A 29 26.13 -15.01 5.39
N ASP A 30 27.19 -15.15 6.19
CA ASP A 30 27.53 -14.19 7.24
C ASP A 30 27.88 -12.81 6.65
N GLU A 31 28.61 -12.78 5.54
CA GLU A 31 28.88 -11.55 4.81
C GLU A 31 27.60 -10.89 4.27
N ALA A 32 26.71 -11.67 3.65
CA ALA A 32 25.44 -11.16 3.12
C ALA A 32 24.54 -10.57 4.23
N LEU A 33 24.41 -11.27 5.35
CA LEU A 33 23.61 -10.83 6.50
C LEU A 33 24.20 -9.58 7.16
N ARG A 34 25.54 -9.48 7.24
CA ARG A 34 26.22 -8.28 7.71
C ARG A 34 25.99 -7.09 6.78
N ILE A 35 26.11 -7.28 5.46
CA ILE A 35 25.84 -6.22 4.48
C ILE A 35 24.40 -5.72 4.60
N ALA A 36 23.43 -6.63 4.71
CA ALA A 36 22.02 -6.28 4.89
C ALA A 36 21.79 -5.48 6.18
N SER A 37 22.42 -5.91 7.29
CA SER A 37 22.34 -5.21 8.58
C SER A 37 22.95 -3.80 8.49
N VAL A 38 24.12 -3.65 7.88
CA VAL A 38 24.77 -2.34 7.69
C VAL A 38 23.94 -1.43 6.80
N ALA A 39 23.30 -1.94 5.75
CA ALA A 39 22.40 -1.17 4.89
C ALA A 39 21.19 -0.63 5.66
N LEU A 40 20.54 -1.46 6.49
CA LEU A 40 19.44 -1.02 7.35
C LEU A 40 19.90 0.00 8.40
N PHE A 41 21.10 -0.18 8.96
CA PHE A 41 21.68 0.77 9.91
C PHE A 41 21.96 2.12 9.24
N TYR A 42 22.50 2.11 8.03
CA TYR A 42 22.73 3.32 7.23
C TYR A 42 21.42 4.09 6.98
N VAL A 43 20.35 3.40 6.61
CA VAL A 43 19.02 4.02 6.40
C VAL A 43 18.51 4.67 7.69
N ARG A 44 18.67 3.99 8.83
CA ARG A 44 18.30 4.53 10.16
C ARG A 44 19.12 5.78 10.49
N GLU A 45 20.45 5.73 10.36
CA GLU A 45 21.35 6.85 10.64
C GLU A 45 21.09 8.06 9.75
N LYS A 46 20.65 7.85 8.51
CA LYS A 46 20.26 8.93 7.60
C LYS A 46 18.85 9.47 7.84
N GLN A 47 18.12 8.94 8.83
CA GLN A 47 16.71 9.27 9.10
C GLN A 47 15.83 9.06 7.85
N LYS A 48 16.17 8.05 7.04
CA LYS A 48 15.49 7.70 5.78
C LYS A 48 14.59 6.49 5.91
N LEU A 49 14.19 6.16 7.14
CA LEU A 49 13.43 4.96 7.43
C LEU A 49 12.04 4.97 6.78
N ASP A 50 11.36 6.12 6.79
CA ASP A 50 10.03 6.22 6.20
C ASP A 50 10.09 6.11 4.68
N ASP A 51 11.03 6.80 4.03
CA ASP A 51 11.33 6.64 2.59
C ASP A 51 11.62 5.17 2.23
N TYR A 52 12.41 4.49 3.07
CA TYR A 52 12.72 3.08 2.87
C TYR A 52 11.51 2.18 3.09
N ARG A 53 10.64 2.46 4.07
CA ARG A 53 9.39 1.71 4.26
C ARG A 53 8.46 1.85 3.06
N GLU A 54 8.37 3.03 2.47
CA GLU A 54 7.61 3.25 1.24
C GLU A 54 8.22 2.50 0.06
N PHE A 55 9.53 2.55 -0.09
CA PHE A 55 10.26 1.80 -1.10
C PHE A 55 10.07 0.29 -0.92
N PHE A 56 10.27 -0.24 0.29
CA PHE A 56 10.08 -1.63 0.65
C PHE A 56 8.64 -2.08 0.36
N ARG A 57 7.63 -1.26 0.75
CA ARG A 57 6.21 -1.48 0.44
C ARG A 57 5.95 -1.68 -1.06
N SER A 58 6.66 -0.97 -1.94
CA SER A 58 6.46 -1.09 -3.39
C SER A 58 6.82 -2.46 -3.97
N PHE A 59 7.67 -3.25 -3.30
CA PHE A 59 8.04 -4.60 -3.75
C PHE A 59 7.06 -5.69 -3.32
N TYR A 60 6.37 -5.50 -2.20
CA TYR A 60 5.62 -6.58 -1.53
C TYR A 60 4.13 -6.28 -1.38
N THR A 61 3.70 -5.06 -1.64
CA THR A 61 2.29 -4.70 -1.70
C THR A 61 1.83 -4.82 -3.16
N PRO A 62 0.95 -5.78 -3.50
CA PRO A 62 0.25 -5.75 -4.77
C PRO A 62 -0.43 -4.38 -4.90
N ALA A 63 -0.50 -3.79 -6.10
CA ALA A 63 -1.12 -2.48 -6.38
C ALA A 63 -2.56 -2.30 -5.80
N ILE A 64 -3.13 -3.39 -5.31
CA ILE A 64 -4.41 -3.58 -4.65
C ILE A 64 -4.49 -2.88 -3.28
N ASP A 65 -3.46 -2.96 -2.42
CA ASP A 65 -3.53 -2.33 -1.07
C ASP A 65 -3.17 -0.84 -1.08
N TYR A 66 -2.79 -0.29 -2.25
CA TYR A 66 -2.61 1.16 -2.44
C TYR A 66 -3.95 1.90 -2.60
N ILE A 67 -5.06 1.18 -2.78
CA ILE A 67 -6.37 1.78 -2.96
C ILE A 67 -7.01 2.05 -1.61
N VAL A 68 -6.77 3.25 -1.10
CA VAL A 68 -7.46 3.80 0.07
C VAL A 68 -8.83 4.29 -0.38
N VAL A 69 -9.88 3.56 -0.01
CA VAL A 69 -11.26 4.02 -0.20
C VAL A 69 -11.54 5.10 0.85
N ALA A 70 -11.67 6.35 0.39
CA ALA A 70 -11.97 7.52 1.22
C ALA A 70 -13.30 7.38 1.95
N GLN A 71 -14.33 6.82 1.29
CA GLN A 71 -15.65 6.61 1.88
C GLN A 71 -16.41 5.45 1.22
N THR A 72 -17.21 4.74 2.01
CA THR A 72 -18.12 3.69 1.52
C THR A 72 -19.57 4.11 1.73
N PHE A 73 -20.40 3.93 0.72
CA PHE A 73 -21.82 4.26 0.67
C PHE A 73 -22.64 3.04 0.32
N ALA A 74 -23.80 2.89 0.97
CA ALA A 74 -24.71 1.78 0.69
C ALA A 74 -25.47 2.02 -0.62
N THR A 75 -25.84 3.28 -0.88
CA THR A 75 -26.62 3.69 -2.05
C THR A 75 -25.98 4.84 -2.81
N ARG A 76 -26.45 5.07 -4.05
CA ARG A 76 -25.94 6.15 -4.88
C ARG A 76 -26.38 7.52 -4.35
N GLU A 77 -27.58 7.59 -3.79
CA GLU A 77 -28.18 8.80 -3.23
C GLU A 77 -27.35 9.33 -2.05
N GLU A 78 -26.85 8.44 -1.18
CA GLU A 78 -25.94 8.81 -0.07
C GLU A 78 -24.61 9.39 -0.60
N ALA A 79 -24.07 8.77 -1.64
CA ALA A 79 -22.82 9.21 -2.25
C ALA A 79 -22.96 10.58 -2.93
N ASP A 80 -24.08 10.81 -3.64
CA ASP A 80 -24.35 12.08 -4.31
C ASP A 80 -24.56 13.20 -3.27
N GLN A 81 -25.24 12.94 -2.14
CA GLN A 81 -25.34 13.91 -1.03
C GLN A 81 -23.98 14.28 -0.44
N TRP A 82 -23.07 13.30 -0.30
CA TRP A 82 -21.71 13.55 0.17
C TRP A 82 -20.89 14.39 -0.83
N LEU A 83 -21.07 14.13 -2.13
CA LEU A 83 -20.42 14.86 -3.22
C LEU A 83 -20.90 16.33 -3.28
N GLU A 84 -22.20 16.55 -3.14
CA GLU A 84 -22.82 17.88 -3.08
C GLU A 84 -22.48 18.64 -1.78
N GLY A 85 -22.24 17.90 -0.69
CA GLY A 85 -21.81 18.44 0.60
C GLY A 85 -20.40 19.04 0.62
N GLY A 86 -19.66 19.00 -0.50
CA GLY A 86 -18.34 19.62 -0.63
C GLY A 86 -17.23 18.95 0.18
N MET A 87 -17.49 17.75 0.71
CA MET A 87 -16.51 16.96 1.47
C MET A 87 -15.54 16.17 0.57
N ALA A 88 -15.90 16.03 -0.72
CA ALA A 88 -15.14 15.27 -1.69
C ALA A 88 -13.95 16.06 -2.25
N LYS A 89 -12.83 15.37 -2.48
CA LYS A 89 -11.64 15.91 -3.16
C LYS A 89 -11.43 15.23 -4.50
N ASP A 90 -10.74 15.94 -5.41
CA ASP A 90 -10.31 15.34 -6.67
C ASP A 90 -9.41 14.13 -6.40
N GLY A 91 -9.72 13.02 -7.08
CA GLY A 91 -8.99 11.77 -6.95
C GLY A 91 -9.48 10.83 -5.85
N ASP A 92 -10.40 11.26 -4.97
CA ASP A 92 -10.93 10.41 -3.90
C ASP A 92 -11.55 9.13 -4.47
N LEU A 93 -11.21 7.99 -3.88
CA LEU A 93 -11.78 6.69 -4.22
C LEU A 93 -12.94 6.37 -3.28
N VAL A 94 -14.11 6.07 -3.82
CA VAL A 94 -15.29 5.71 -3.04
C VAL A 94 -15.87 4.38 -3.47
N ARG A 95 -16.50 3.68 -2.54
CA ARG A 95 -17.25 2.46 -2.81
C ARG A 95 -18.73 2.76 -2.69
N ILE A 96 -19.50 2.59 -3.75
CA ILE A 96 -20.95 2.84 -3.80
C ILE A 96 -21.63 1.52 -4.18
N SER A 97 -22.48 0.99 -3.30
CA SER A 97 -23.22 -0.26 -3.54
C SER A 97 -22.33 -1.43 -3.99
N GLY A 98 -21.14 -1.55 -3.38
CA GLY A 98 -20.17 -2.60 -3.70
C GLY A 98 -19.37 -2.39 -4.99
N GLN A 99 -19.47 -1.21 -5.61
CA GLN A 99 -18.74 -0.82 -6.81
C GLN A 99 -17.81 0.39 -6.54
N GLY A 100 -16.60 0.36 -7.06
CA GLY A 100 -15.60 1.42 -7.03
C GLY A 100 -15.86 2.58 -7.98
N PHE A 101 -15.68 3.78 -7.48
CA PHE A 101 -15.72 5.02 -8.25
C PHE A 101 -14.63 5.97 -7.80
N GLN A 102 -14.13 6.79 -8.72
CA GLN A 102 -13.23 7.90 -8.43
C GLN A 102 -13.99 9.22 -8.57
N VAL A 103 -13.76 10.12 -7.63
CA VAL A 103 -14.21 11.51 -7.71
C VAL A 103 -13.31 12.26 -8.69
N MET A 104 -13.89 12.86 -9.72
CA MET A 104 -13.17 13.68 -10.69
C MET A 104 -13.94 14.96 -11.00
N PRO A 105 -13.28 16.08 -11.35
CA PRO A 105 -13.95 17.29 -11.76
C PRO A 105 -14.79 17.08 -13.02
N VAL A 106 -15.90 17.80 -13.12
CA VAL A 106 -16.73 17.82 -14.32
C VAL A 106 -15.98 18.55 -15.44
N ARG A 107 -15.84 17.91 -16.61
CA ARG A 107 -15.02 18.43 -17.74
C ARG A 107 -15.47 19.80 -18.28
N LYS A 108 -16.70 20.24 -18.02
CA LYS A 108 -17.29 21.48 -18.54
C LYS A 108 -18.24 22.15 -17.52
N GLY A 109 -17.91 22.10 -16.24
CA GLY A 109 -18.76 22.70 -15.20
C GLY A 109 -18.04 22.86 -13.87
N THR A 110 -18.76 23.38 -12.87
CA THR A 110 -18.30 23.43 -11.49
C THR A 110 -18.83 22.22 -10.73
N GLY A 111 -17.96 21.55 -9.98
CA GLY A 111 -18.30 20.39 -9.15
C GLY A 111 -17.60 19.11 -9.58
N PHE A 112 -17.91 18.04 -8.85
CA PHE A 112 -17.33 16.73 -9.02
C PHE A 112 -18.34 15.73 -9.59
N ARG A 113 -17.84 14.63 -10.14
CA ARG A 113 -18.64 13.48 -10.58
C ARG A 113 -17.93 12.18 -10.22
N PHE A 114 -18.71 11.13 -10.05
CA PHE A 114 -18.19 9.78 -9.93
C PHE A 114 -17.88 9.17 -11.30
N VAL A 115 -16.63 8.76 -11.50
CA VAL A 115 -16.16 8.01 -12.67
C VAL A 115 -15.94 6.56 -12.25
N ARG A 116 -16.45 5.61 -13.02
CA ARG A 116 -16.30 4.18 -12.70
C ARG A 116 -14.81 3.81 -12.71
N MET A 117 -14.31 3.35 -11.56
CA MET A 117 -12.98 2.77 -11.44
C MET A 117 -13.10 1.53 -10.56
N PRO A 118 -13.16 0.32 -11.16
CA PRO A 118 -13.32 -0.91 -10.41
C PRO A 118 -12.27 -1.03 -9.30
N LEU A 119 -12.70 -1.37 -8.09
CA LEU A 119 -11.75 -1.67 -7.03
C LEU A 119 -11.00 -2.96 -7.37
N PRO A 120 -9.80 -3.16 -6.83
CA PRO A 120 -9.03 -4.38 -7.04
C PRO A 120 -9.80 -5.66 -6.70
N GLU A 121 -10.59 -5.63 -5.63
CA GLU A 121 -11.47 -6.73 -5.23
C GLU A 121 -12.47 -7.10 -6.34
N GLU A 122 -12.93 -6.13 -7.13
CA GLU A 122 -13.83 -6.36 -8.27
C GLU A 122 -13.07 -6.93 -9.48
N LEU A 123 -11.83 -6.50 -9.68
CA LEU A 123 -10.96 -7.04 -10.74
C LEU A 123 -10.57 -8.50 -10.45
N MET A 124 -10.25 -8.82 -9.19
CA MET A 124 -9.93 -10.19 -8.75
C MET A 124 -11.12 -11.16 -8.84
N LYS A 125 -12.36 -10.67 -8.65
CA LYS A 125 -13.58 -11.47 -8.85
C LYS A 125 -13.83 -11.76 -10.34
N ASN A 126 -13.42 -10.88 -11.24
CA ASN A 126 -13.65 -11.00 -12.68
C ASN A 126 -12.53 -11.76 -13.42
N HIS A 127 -11.33 -11.86 -12.82
CA HIS A 127 -10.22 -12.70 -13.27
C HIS A 127 -9.52 -13.31 -12.05
N PRO A 128 -9.88 -14.53 -11.62
CA PRO A 128 -9.10 -15.24 -10.62
C PRO A 128 -7.70 -15.51 -11.18
N PRO A 129 -6.62 -15.30 -10.39
CA PRO A 129 -5.27 -15.63 -10.83
C PRO A 129 -5.13 -17.15 -10.96
N GLY A 130 -5.26 -17.65 -12.20
CA GLY A 130 -5.10 -19.07 -12.51
C GLY A 130 -6.03 -19.58 -13.61
N THR A 131 -5.93 -19.02 -14.82
CA THR A 131 -6.28 -19.72 -16.06
C THR A 131 -5.43 -19.18 -17.21
N GLU A 132 -4.14 -19.56 -17.21
CA GLU A 132 -3.38 -19.96 -18.41
C GLU A 132 -2.14 -20.75 -17.97
#